data_AF-A0A3L8PZ88-F1
#
_entry.id   AF-A0A3L8PZ88-F1
#
_cell.length_a   1.000
_cell.length_b   1.000
_cell.length_c   1.000
_cell.angle_alpha   90.00
_cell.angle_beta   90.00
_cell.angle_gamma   90.00
#
_symmetry.space_group_name_H-M   'P 1'
#
loop_
_entity.id
_entity.type
_entity.pdbx_description
1 polymer ?
#
loop_
_entity_poly.entity_id
_entity_poly.type
_entity_poly.pdbx_seq_one_letter_code
_entity_poly.pdbx_strand_id
1 'polypeptide(L)'
;MDALDKVITKVVGLPHKSLSRLVFGLGLVVCLYLLAQITWQFVPEPDTPKVPWTPSATNTAASRTAVNIEPILDLSLFGKHDATQATKTPEPEPALITDAPKSSLSIQLTGVVASTAKKKGLAIIASSGDQSTYSIGDKIKGTSASLKEVYADRIIITNAGRFETVMLDGLQFTTAVEANRALQQAARKKAQKKVNKISDPRITAQIAQTRQEILADPQKINDYLQISPLRRNGQVLGYRLSPGMKPSLFKAAGFKAGDIAKSLNGYDLTDVSQAFQAMAGLQDMKDISITVERQGQLIEIDFGLPN
;
A
#
# COMPACT_ATOMS: atom_id res chain seq x y z
N MET A 1 -38.02 -82.32 -19.96
CA MET A 1 -39.09 -82.06 -18.99
C MET A 1 -38.72 -82.50 -17.57
N ASP A 2 -37.87 -83.52 -17.38
CA ASP A 2 -37.41 -84.01 -16.05
C ASP A 2 -36.77 -82.99 -15.10
N ALA A 3 -36.09 -81.96 -15.60
CA ALA A 3 -35.40 -81.00 -14.74
C ALA A 3 -36.36 -80.07 -13.98
N LEU A 4 -37.55 -79.78 -14.54
CA LEU A 4 -38.55 -78.90 -13.93
C LEU A 4 -39.34 -79.63 -12.84
N ASP A 5 -39.75 -80.88 -13.07
CA ASP A 5 -40.49 -81.68 -12.08
C ASP A 5 -39.64 -82.00 -10.84
N LYS A 6 -38.32 -82.18 -11.03
CA LYS A 6 -37.37 -82.41 -9.93
C LYS A 6 -37.15 -81.17 -9.06
N VAL A 7 -37.34 -79.98 -9.63
CA VAL A 7 -37.29 -78.70 -8.89
C VAL A 7 -38.61 -78.48 -8.14
N ILE A 8 -39.76 -78.74 -8.77
CA ILE A 8 -41.08 -78.56 -8.16
C ILE A 8 -41.25 -79.46 -6.93
N THR A 9 -40.87 -80.73 -7.02
CA THR A 9 -40.93 -81.68 -5.89
C THR A 9 -40.00 -81.32 -4.72
N LYS A 10 -38.82 -80.74 -5.00
CA LYS A 10 -37.93 -80.20 -3.95
C LYS A 10 -38.48 -78.94 -3.28
N VAL A 11 -39.28 -78.15 -3.98
CA VAL A 11 -39.87 -76.91 -3.46
C VAL A 11 -41.07 -77.18 -2.54
N VAL A 12 -41.81 -78.27 -2.74
CA VAL A 12 -42.98 -78.65 -1.91
C VAL A 12 -42.61 -79.12 -0.49
N GLY A 13 -41.39 -79.63 -0.28
CA GLY A 13 -40.92 -80.13 1.02
C GLY A 13 -40.21 -79.10 1.92
N LEU A 14 -40.07 -77.85 1.48
CA LEU A 14 -39.36 -76.81 2.23
C LEU A 14 -40.26 -76.17 3.31
N PRO A 15 -39.75 -75.93 4.52
CA PRO A 15 -40.52 -75.29 5.58
C PRO A 15 -40.98 -73.89 5.12
N HIS A 16 -42.30 -73.65 5.14
CA HIS A 16 -42.94 -72.43 4.63
C HIS A 16 -42.29 -71.12 5.15
N LYS A 17 -41.74 -71.15 6.37
CA LYS A 17 -40.99 -70.03 6.97
C LYS A 17 -39.71 -69.66 6.21
N SER A 18 -38.95 -70.63 5.72
CA SER A 18 -37.71 -70.37 4.96
C SER A 18 -38.01 -69.90 3.54
N LEU A 19 -39.07 -70.43 2.93
CA LEU A 19 -39.53 -70.00 1.62
C LEU A 19 -40.05 -68.55 1.66
N SER A 20 -40.84 -68.20 2.68
CA SER A 20 -41.31 -66.82 2.89
C SER A 20 -40.16 -65.83 3.09
N ARG A 21 -39.10 -66.20 3.85
CA ARG A 21 -37.91 -65.36 4.01
C ARG A 21 -37.14 -65.16 2.71
N LEU A 22 -37.04 -66.19 1.86
CA LEU A 22 -36.41 -66.07 0.54
C LEU A 22 -37.21 -65.16 -0.39
N VAL A 23 -38.53 -65.32 -0.44
CA VAL A 23 -39.42 -64.47 -1.25
C VAL A 23 -39.39 -63.02 -0.76
N PHE A 24 -39.41 -62.80 0.56
CA PHE A 24 -39.29 -61.47 1.14
C PHE A 24 -37.92 -60.84 0.87
N GLY A 25 -36.83 -61.61 1.00
CA GLY A 25 -35.48 -61.16 0.68
C GLY A 25 -35.34 -60.77 -0.80
N LEU A 26 -35.90 -61.58 -1.71
CA LEU A 26 -35.93 -61.27 -3.13
C LEU A 26 -36.72 -59.98 -3.40
N GLY A 27 -37.90 -59.84 -2.79
CA GLY A 27 -38.72 -58.62 -2.88
C GLY A 27 -38.01 -57.38 -2.35
N LEU A 28 -37.27 -57.50 -1.25
CA LEU A 28 -36.49 -56.42 -0.67
C LEU A 28 -35.33 -56.00 -1.58
N VAL A 29 -34.64 -56.94 -2.21
CA VAL A 29 -33.59 -56.65 -3.19
C VAL A 29 -34.16 -55.92 -4.41
N VAL A 30 -35.32 -56.35 -4.93
CA VAL A 30 -35.99 -55.67 -6.04
C VAL A 30 -36.41 -54.25 -5.64
N CYS A 31 -36.94 -54.07 -4.43
CA CYS A 31 -37.35 -52.76 -3.92
C CYS A 31 -36.15 -51.81 -3.80
N LEU A 32 -35.02 -52.27 -3.26
CA LEU A 32 -33.79 -51.49 -3.17
C LEU A 32 -33.24 -51.13 -4.56
N TYR A 33 -33.33 -52.03 -5.53
CA TYR A 33 -32.91 -51.78 -6.91
C TYR A 33 -33.74 -50.66 -7.57
N LEU A 34 -35.07 -50.70 -7.40
CA LEU A 34 -35.97 -49.65 -7.92
C LEU A 34 -35.70 -48.29 -7.25
N LEU A 35 -35.49 -48.27 -5.93
CA LEU A 35 -35.13 -47.05 -5.20
C LEU A 35 -33.79 -46.47 -5.67
N ALA A 36 -32.80 -47.32 -5.97
CA ALA A 36 -31.52 -46.88 -6.50
C ALA A 36 -31.66 -46.23 -7.88
N GLN A 37 -32.49 -46.81 -8.77
CA GLN A 37 -32.78 -46.20 -10.09
C GLN A 37 -33.45 -44.83 -9.96
N ILE A 38 -34.46 -44.70 -9.10
CA ILE A 38 -35.14 -43.42 -8.87
C ILE A 38 -34.17 -42.39 -8.31
N THR A 39 -33.33 -42.79 -7.36
CA THR A 39 -32.32 -41.90 -6.75
C THR A 39 -31.31 -41.40 -7.80
N TRP A 40 -30.87 -42.27 -8.70
CA TRP A 40 -29.94 -41.89 -9.78
C TRP A 40 -30.56 -40.90 -10.78
N GLN A 41 -31.89 -40.93 -10.98
CA GLN A 41 -32.57 -39.99 -11.86
C GLN A 41 -32.60 -38.54 -11.31
N PHE A 42 -32.49 -38.37 -9.99
CA PHE A 42 -32.47 -37.06 -9.33
C PHE A 42 -31.07 -36.44 -9.24
N VAL A 43 -30.02 -37.17 -9.62
CA VAL A 43 -28.67 -36.62 -9.70
C VAL A 43 -28.53 -35.96 -11.07
N PRO A 44 -28.46 -34.63 -11.17
CA PRO A 44 -28.22 -33.97 -12.44
C PRO A 44 -26.85 -34.38 -12.96
N GLU A 45 -26.80 -35.04 -14.12
CA GLU A 45 -25.54 -35.19 -14.84
C GLU A 45 -25.05 -33.80 -15.24
N PRO A 46 -23.79 -33.44 -14.97
CA PRO A 46 -23.23 -32.21 -15.50
C PRO A 46 -23.20 -32.33 -17.02
N ASP A 47 -23.93 -31.46 -17.71
CA ASP A 47 -23.82 -31.21 -19.15
C ASP A 47 -22.38 -30.80 -19.45
N THR A 48 -21.52 -31.79 -19.64
CA THR A 48 -20.17 -31.64 -20.16
C THR A 48 -20.28 -31.94 -21.65
N PRO A 49 -20.43 -30.91 -22.50
CA PRO A 49 -20.46 -31.14 -23.94
C PRO A 49 -19.15 -31.80 -24.33
N LYS A 50 -19.23 -33.05 -24.79
CA LYS A 50 -18.12 -33.73 -25.46
C LYS A 50 -17.93 -33.06 -26.82
N VAL A 51 -17.25 -31.93 -26.83
CA VAL A 51 -16.86 -31.23 -28.06
C VAL A 51 -15.72 -32.06 -28.69
N PRO A 52 -15.91 -32.66 -29.88
CA PRO A 52 -14.80 -33.29 -30.58
C PRO A 52 -13.79 -32.21 -30.95
N TRP A 53 -12.55 -32.37 -30.48
CA TRP A 53 -11.48 -31.44 -30.82
C TRP A 53 -11.12 -31.59 -32.29
N THR A 54 -11.38 -30.55 -33.09
CA THR A 54 -10.92 -30.43 -34.47
C THR A 54 -9.97 -29.24 -34.58
N PRO A 55 -8.72 -29.41 -35.06
CA PRO A 55 -7.83 -28.28 -35.29
C PRO A 55 -8.34 -27.48 -36.50
N SER A 56 -8.82 -26.26 -36.25
CA SER A 56 -9.01 -25.24 -37.29
C SER A 56 -7.75 -24.37 -37.35
N ALA A 57 -7.06 -24.38 -38.49
CA ALA A 57 -5.98 -23.43 -38.76
C ALA A 57 -6.60 -22.05 -39.00
N THR A 58 -6.68 -21.23 -37.95
CA THR A 58 -7.09 -19.82 -38.07
C THR A 58 -5.89 -19.00 -38.52
N ASN A 59 -5.95 -18.48 -39.75
CA ASN A 59 -5.10 -17.37 -40.18
C ASN A 59 -5.43 -16.14 -39.32
N THR A 60 -4.61 -15.89 -38.31
CA THR A 60 -4.71 -14.70 -37.45
C THR A 60 -4.21 -13.46 -38.21
N ALA A 61 -5.07 -12.88 -39.03
CA ALA A 61 -5.09 -11.43 -39.13
C ALA A 61 -5.52 -10.90 -37.75
N ALA A 62 -4.65 -10.11 -37.12
CA ALA A 62 -4.82 -9.65 -35.74
C ALA A 62 -6.01 -8.68 -35.59
N SER A 63 -7.22 -9.21 -35.54
CA SER A 63 -8.38 -8.52 -34.99
C SER A 63 -8.35 -8.72 -33.48
N ARG A 64 -7.85 -7.70 -32.77
CA ARG A 64 -7.96 -7.58 -31.31
C ARG A 64 -9.43 -7.56 -30.93
N THR A 65 -9.99 -8.74 -30.66
CA THR A 65 -11.33 -8.83 -30.09
C THR A 65 -11.17 -8.37 -28.65
N ALA A 66 -11.59 -7.14 -28.38
CA ALA A 66 -11.59 -6.57 -27.04
C ALA A 66 -12.49 -7.45 -26.16
N VAL A 67 -11.89 -8.06 -25.13
CA VAL A 67 -12.65 -8.79 -24.12
C VAL A 67 -13.51 -7.77 -23.38
N ASN A 68 -14.82 -7.93 -23.46
CA ASN A 68 -15.77 -7.06 -22.77
C ASN A 68 -15.74 -7.40 -21.27
N ILE A 69 -15.16 -6.51 -20.47
CA ILE A 69 -14.99 -6.66 -19.03
C ILE A 69 -16.00 -5.82 -18.22
N GLU A 70 -16.84 -4.99 -18.86
CA GLU A 70 -17.93 -4.23 -18.23
C GLU A 70 -18.76 -5.05 -17.23
N PRO A 71 -19.25 -6.27 -17.55
CA PRO A 71 -20.06 -7.02 -16.60
C PRO A 71 -19.30 -7.37 -15.32
N ILE A 72 -17.98 -7.62 -15.40
CA ILE A 72 -17.14 -7.92 -14.25
C ILE A 72 -16.90 -6.65 -13.41
N LEU A 73 -16.74 -5.49 -14.06
CA LEU A 73 -16.57 -4.22 -13.38
C LEU A 73 -17.84 -3.80 -12.64
N ASP A 74 -19.02 -4.06 -13.21
CA ASP A 74 -20.31 -3.64 -12.62
C ASP A 74 -20.66 -4.40 -11.33
N LEU A 75 -20.17 -5.65 -11.19
CA LEU A 75 -20.30 -6.43 -9.96
C LEU A 75 -19.68 -5.75 -8.73
N SER A 76 -18.83 -4.72 -8.89
CA SER A 76 -18.32 -3.91 -7.79
C SER A 76 -17.78 -4.73 -6.61
N LEU A 77 -17.09 -5.86 -6.89
CA LEU A 77 -16.68 -6.88 -5.91
C LEU A 77 -15.82 -6.34 -4.76
N PHE A 78 -15.24 -5.16 -4.94
CA PHE A 78 -14.34 -4.50 -3.99
C PHE A 78 -14.89 -3.14 -3.51
N GLY A 79 -16.16 -2.86 -3.77
CA GLY A 79 -16.81 -1.59 -3.48
C GLY A 79 -16.67 -0.57 -4.60
N LYS A 80 -17.60 0.40 -4.65
CA LYS A 80 -17.56 1.52 -5.61
C LYS A 80 -16.63 2.60 -5.06
N HIS A 81 -15.66 3.04 -5.87
CA HIS A 81 -14.82 4.18 -5.51
C HIS A 81 -15.69 5.44 -5.49
N ASP A 82 -15.94 5.97 -4.30
CA ASP A 82 -16.72 7.18 -4.10
C ASP A 82 -15.86 8.40 -4.43
N ALA A 83 -15.79 8.76 -5.72
CA ALA A 83 -14.99 9.89 -6.22
C ALA A 83 -15.46 11.24 -5.64
N THR A 84 -16.64 11.27 -5.01
CA THR A 84 -17.24 12.41 -4.34
C THR A 84 -16.61 12.74 -2.98
N GLN A 85 -15.76 11.87 -2.42
CA GLN A 85 -14.99 12.17 -1.19
C GLN A 85 -13.65 12.87 -1.44
N ALA A 86 -13.24 13.07 -2.69
CA ALA A 86 -11.98 13.74 -3.02
C ALA A 86 -12.02 15.28 -2.89
N THR A 87 -13.19 15.88 -2.62
CA THR A 87 -13.35 17.33 -2.38
C THR A 87 -13.65 17.66 -0.92
N LYS A 88 -13.24 16.82 0.03
CA LYS A 88 -12.95 17.37 1.36
C LYS A 88 -11.72 18.25 1.18
N THR A 89 -11.91 19.56 1.35
CA THR A 89 -10.89 20.55 1.72
C THR A 89 -9.75 19.83 2.42
N PRO A 90 -8.46 20.04 2.06
CA PRO A 90 -7.36 19.43 2.79
C PRO A 90 -7.48 19.88 4.25
N GLU A 91 -8.12 19.04 5.05
CA GLU A 91 -7.99 19.04 6.49
C GLU A 91 -6.49 18.88 6.67
N PRO A 92 -5.82 19.85 7.31
CA PRO A 92 -4.37 19.89 7.38
C PRO A 92 -3.92 18.49 7.79
N GLU A 93 -3.21 17.80 6.89
CA GLU A 93 -2.60 16.53 7.23
C GLU A 93 -1.87 16.80 8.54
N PRO A 94 -2.23 16.13 9.65
CA PRO A 94 -1.46 16.29 10.87
C PRO A 94 -0.04 15.96 10.46
N ALA A 95 0.83 16.97 10.56
CA ALA A 95 2.22 16.87 10.18
C ALA A 95 2.70 15.50 10.61
N LEU A 96 3.22 14.70 9.66
CA LEU A 96 3.86 13.43 9.99
C LEU A 96 4.71 13.69 11.23
N ILE A 97 4.40 13.01 12.32
CA ILE A 97 5.12 13.15 13.58
C ILE A 97 6.49 12.52 13.33
N THR A 98 7.38 13.27 12.68
CA THR A 98 8.64 12.77 12.13
C THR A 98 9.66 12.50 13.23
N ASP A 99 9.55 13.18 14.37
CA ASP A 99 10.46 13.01 15.50
C ASP A 99 9.72 13.05 16.84
N ALA A 100 9.18 11.89 17.26
CA ALA A 100 8.72 11.68 18.62
C ALA A 100 9.81 10.94 19.43
N PRO A 101 10.54 11.62 20.34
CA PRO A 101 11.57 10.98 21.16
C PRO A 101 10.98 9.87 22.04
N LYS A 102 11.83 8.97 22.54
CA LYS A 102 11.42 7.90 23.45
C LYS A 102 10.74 8.51 24.70
N SER A 103 9.57 7.99 25.07
CA SER A 103 8.83 8.43 26.25
C SER A 103 9.61 8.14 27.53
N SER A 104 9.52 9.06 28.49
CA SER A 104 10.02 8.90 29.85
C SER A 104 8.98 8.34 30.83
N LEU A 105 7.75 8.07 30.37
CA LEU A 105 6.70 7.51 31.20
C LEU A 105 7.03 6.06 31.59
N SER A 106 6.73 5.72 32.84
CA SER A 106 6.85 4.37 33.39
C SER A 106 5.66 3.48 32.99
N ILE A 107 5.40 3.38 31.68
CA ILE A 107 4.38 2.51 31.09
C ILE A 107 5.03 1.53 30.13
N GLN A 108 4.43 0.35 29.98
CA GLN A 108 4.90 -0.70 29.08
C GLN A 108 3.83 -0.99 28.04
N LEU A 109 4.21 -1.01 26.77
CA LEU A 109 3.34 -1.44 25.68
C LEU A 109 3.46 -2.96 25.53
N THR A 110 2.41 -3.70 25.84
CA THR A 110 2.44 -5.18 25.84
C THR A 110 1.78 -5.79 24.61
N GLY A 111 0.98 -5.01 23.86
CA GLY A 111 0.38 -5.46 22.62
C GLY A 111 -0.14 -4.32 21.75
N VAL A 112 -0.17 -4.53 20.43
CA VAL A 112 -0.71 -3.59 19.45
C VAL A 112 -1.52 -4.32 18.38
N VAL A 113 -2.59 -3.68 17.94
CA VAL A 113 -3.33 -4.05 16.74
C VAL A 113 -3.31 -2.84 15.82
N ALA A 114 -2.37 -2.83 14.88
CA ALA A 114 -2.23 -1.76 13.91
C ALA A 114 -3.26 -1.92 12.78
N SER A 115 -3.88 -0.81 12.37
CA SER A 115 -4.84 -0.76 11.27
C SER A 115 -4.49 0.39 10.33
N THR A 116 -4.62 0.16 9.02
CA THR A 116 -4.44 1.20 7.98
C THR A 116 -5.58 2.22 7.95
N ALA A 117 -6.75 1.88 8.53
CA ALA A 117 -7.83 2.83 8.72
C ALA A 117 -7.51 3.78 9.89
N LYS A 118 -7.52 5.11 9.63
CA LYS A 118 -7.06 6.22 10.52
C LYS A 118 -7.57 6.22 11.97
N LYS A 119 -8.55 5.40 12.35
CA LYS A 119 -9.18 5.40 13.68
C LYS A 119 -9.42 4.00 14.28
N LYS A 120 -8.79 2.95 13.74
CA LYS A 120 -9.04 1.56 14.17
C LYS A 120 -7.83 0.87 14.83
N GLY A 121 -6.85 1.64 15.30
CA GLY A 121 -5.71 1.10 16.05
C GLY A 121 -6.05 0.89 17.52
N LEU A 122 -5.61 -0.24 18.08
CA LEU A 122 -5.74 -0.57 19.51
C LEU A 122 -4.37 -0.87 20.12
N ALA A 123 -4.18 -0.48 21.38
CA ALA A 123 -2.96 -0.77 22.13
C ALA A 123 -3.29 -1.31 23.53
N ILE A 124 -2.54 -2.32 23.97
CA ILE A 124 -2.59 -2.85 25.33
C ILE A 124 -1.42 -2.25 26.09
N ILE A 125 -1.72 -1.46 27.11
CA ILE A 125 -0.72 -0.71 27.87
C ILE A 125 -0.81 -1.14 29.33
N ALA A 126 0.33 -1.55 29.89
CA ALA A 126 0.51 -1.80 31.31
C ALA A 126 1.02 -0.53 32.01
N SER A 127 0.35 -0.14 33.08
CA SER A 127 0.78 0.96 33.96
C SER A 127 0.63 0.52 35.40
N SER A 128 1.71 0.60 36.18
CA SER A 128 1.70 0.24 37.61
C SER A 128 1.17 -1.17 37.93
N GLY A 129 1.35 -2.12 37.02
CA GLY A 129 0.91 -3.51 37.18
C GLY A 129 -0.46 -3.83 36.57
N ASP A 130 -1.26 -2.82 36.24
CA ASP A 130 -2.57 -3.01 35.60
C ASP A 130 -2.48 -2.87 34.07
N GLN A 131 -3.00 -3.86 33.34
CA GLN A 131 -3.11 -3.85 31.89
C GLN A 131 -4.49 -3.39 31.44
N SER A 132 -4.53 -2.49 30.45
CA SER A 132 -5.78 -2.00 29.86
C SER A 132 -5.63 -1.78 28.36
N THR A 133 -6.74 -1.93 27.62
CA THR A 133 -6.79 -1.68 26.18
C THR A 133 -7.27 -0.25 25.92
N TYR A 134 -6.59 0.43 25.01
CA TYR A 134 -6.86 1.83 24.64
C TYR A 134 -7.02 1.96 23.12
N SER A 135 -7.95 2.81 22.72
CA SER A 135 -8.18 3.24 21.33
C SER A 135 -7.49 4.57 21.05
N ILE A 136 -7.29 4.88 19.77
CA ILE A 136 -6.76 6.18 19.35
C ILE A 136 -7.65 7.31 19.89
N GLY A 137 -7.04 8.22 20.67
CA GLY A 137 -7.70 9.33 21.36
C GLY A 137 -7.91 9.10 22.86
N ASP A 138 -7.78 7.86 23.35
CA ASP A 138 -8.05 7.55 24.75
C ASP A 138 -6.93 8.03 25.68
N LYS A 139 -7.31 8.46 26.89
CA LYS A 139 -6.38 8.83 27.95
C LYS A 139 -5.90 7.60 28.71
N ILE A 140 -4.59 7.47 28.85
CA ILE A 140 -3.95 6.34 29.54
C ILE A 140 -4.12 6.53 31.05
N LYS A 141 -4.74 5.55 31.73
CA LYS A 141 -4.96 5.59 33.18
C LYS A 141 -3.63 5.73 33.93
N GLY A 142 -3.63 6.53 35.00
CA GLY A 142 -2.43 6.78 35.80
C GLY A 142 -1.44 7.79 35.18
N THR A 143 -1.73 8.33 33.99
CA THR A 143 -0.87 9.34 33.35
C THR A 143 -1.69 10.50 32.77
N SER A 144 -1.00 11.57 32.37
CA SER A 144 -1.57 12.67 31.58
C SER A 144 -1.49 12.41 30.08
N ALA A 145 -1.03 11.24 29.65
CA ALA A 145 -0.82 10.93 28.26
C ALA A 145 -2.09 10.40 27.58
N SER A 146 -2.24 10.72 26.29
CA SER A 146 -3.31 10.20 25.43
C SER A 146 -2.74 9.50 24.21
N LEU A 147 -3.36 8.40 23.79
CA LEU A 147 -2.91 7.62 22.63
C LEU A 147 -3.20 8.39 21.34
N LYS A 148 -2.18 8.67 20.54
CA LYS A 148 -2.30 9.45 19.30
C LYS A 148 -2.30 8.57 18.06
N GLU A 149 -1.34 7.65 17.97
CA GLU A 149 -1.19 6.74 16.83
C GLU A 149 -0.70 5.37 17.29
N VAL A 150 -1.08 4.32 16.55
CA VAL A 150 -0.71 2.93 16.81
C VAL A 150 0.01 2.38 15.58
N TYR A 151 1.24 1.92 15.79
CA TYR A 151 2.07 1.25 14.80
C TYR A 151 2.29 -0.22 15.20
N ALA A 152 2.91 -0.99 14.32
CA ALA A 152 3.18 -2.42 14.57
C ALA A 152 4.27 -2.65 15.63
N ASP A 153 5.20 -1.70 15.80
CA ASP A 153 6.36 -1.80 16.69
C ASP A 153 6.32 -0.82 17.88
N ARG A 154 5.42 0.18 17.84
CA ARG A 154 5.36 1.28 18.80
C ARG A 154 3.98 1.93 18.85
N ILE A 155 3.75 2.74 19.87
CA ILE A 155 2.67 3.73 19.91
C ILE A 155 3.25 5.15 20.01
N ILE A 156 2.54 6.11 19.45
CA ILE A 156 2.79 7.53 19.67
C ILE A 156 1.74 8.04 20.64
N ILE A 157 2.20 8.65 21.73
CA ILE A 157 1.34 9.25 22.74
C ILE A 157 1.58 10.75 22.78
N THR A 158 0.60 11.49 23.30
CA THR A 158 0.74 12.92 23.58
C THR A 158 0.76 13.12 25.08
N ASN A 159 1.86 13.60 25.63
CA ASN A 159 2.03 13.89 27.05
C ASN A 159 2.30 15.39 27.23
N ALA A 160 1.40 16.09 27.94
CA ALA A 160 1.47 17.55 28.12
C ALA A 160 1.70 18.34 26.81
N GLY A 161 1.10 17.87 25.71
CA GLY A 161 1.21 18.52 24.39
C GLY A 161 2.45 18.14 23.57
N ARG A 162 3.33 17.27 24.07
CA ARG A 162 4.48 16.73 23.31
C ARG A 162 4.20 15.32 22.83
N PHE A 163 4.67 14.99 21.62
CA PHE A 163 4.62 13.63 21.09
C PHE A 163 5.79 12.81 21.61
N GLU A 164 5.49 11.61 22.11
CA GLU A 164 6.47 10.68 22.66
C GLU A 164 6.21 9.26 22.12
N THR A 165 7.27 8.48 21.95
CA THR A 165 7.22 7.10 21.45
C THR A 165 7.36 6.10 22.58
N VAL A 166 6.44 5.13 22.66
CA VAL A 166 6.57 3.95 23.53
C VAL A 166 6.70 2.71 22.63
N MET A 167 7.82 1.98 22.76
CA MET A 167 8.07 0.76 21.99
C MET A 167 7.33 -0.43 22.57
N LEU A 168 6.96 -1.39 21.72
CA LEU A 168 6.41 -2.67 22.15
C LEU A 168 7.47 -3.43 22.95
N ASP A 169 7.05 -4.05 24.05
CA ASP A 169 7.94 -4.82 24.92
C ASP A 169 8.67 -5.91 24.13
N GLY A 170 9.96 -6.09 24.42
CA GLY A 170 10.86 -6.96 23.65
C GLY A 170 11.44 -6.35 22.36
N LEU A 171 11.02 -5.15 21.93
CA LEU A 171 11.63 -4.42 20.81
C LEU A 171 12.49 -3.25 21.32
N GLN A 172 13.75 -3.20 20.87
CA GLN A 172 14.64 -2.10 21.20
C GLN A 172 14.29 -0.84 20.42
N PHE A 173 14.33 0.31 21.08
CA PHE A 173 14.19 1.61 20.43
C PHE A 173 15.35 1.82 19.47
N THR A 174 15.10 1.67 18.18
CA THR A 174 16.04 2.09 17.14
C THR A 174 15.43 3.26 16.39
N THR A 175 16.20 4.34 16.25
CA THR A 175 15.91 5.45 15.34
C THR A 175 16.12 5.05 13.87
N ALA A 176 16.65 3.84 13.63
CA ALA A 176 17.04 3.31 12.33
C ALA A 176 16.34 1.97 12.02
N VAL A 177 15.00 1.97 11.93
CA VAL A 177 14.29 0.78 11.42
C VAL A 177 14.31 0.83 9.88
N GLU A 178 15.24 0.10 9.27
CA GLU A 178 15.32 -0.12 7.81
C GLU A 178 13.99 -0.62 7.21
N ALA A 179 13.20 -1.37 7.96
CA ALA A 179 11.87 -1.85 7.53
C ALA A 179 10.84 -0.71 7.36
N ASN A 180 10.94 0.36 8.17
CA ASN A 180 10.14 1.56 8.00
C ASN A 180 10.72 2.47 6.92
N ARG A 181 12.00 2.36 6.56
CA ARG A 181 12.56 3.12 5.43
C ARG A 181 11.91 2.71 4.11
N ALA A 182 11.65 1.43 3.90
CA ALA A 182 10.95 0.93 2.71
C ALA A 182 9.46 1.36 2.67
N LEU A 183 8.75 1.32 3.80
CA LEU A 183 7.37 1.79 3.91
C LEU A 183 7.26 3.32 3.84
N GLN A 184 8.19 4.07 4.43
CA GLN A 184 8.31 5.52 4.30
C GLN A 184 8.70 5.93 2.88
N GLN A 185 9.60 5.20 2.21
CA GLN A 185 9.91 5.39 0.79
C GLN A 185 8.70 5.06 -0.09
N ALA A 186 7.93 4.02 0.22
CA ALA A 186 6.72 3.66 -0.51
C ALA A 186 5.56 4.67 -0.30
N ALA A 187 5.41 5.20 0.93
CA ALA A 187 4.45 6.25 1.25
C ALA A 187 4.86 7.61 0.66
N ARG A 188 6.15 7.96 0.73
CA ARG A 188 6.73 9.14 0.05
C ARG A 188 6.57 9.04 -1.47
N LYS A 189 6.83 7.87 -2.08
CA LYS A 189 6.56 7.61 -3.51
C LYS A 189 5.08 7.70 -3.89
N LYS A 190 4.14 7.46 -2.97
CA LYS A 190 2.69 7.60 -3.23
C LYS A 190 2.18 9.04 -3.09
N ALA A 191 2.84 9.87 -2.28
CA ALA A 191 2.47 11.28 -2.07
C ALA A 191 3.27 12.25 -2.96
N GLN A 192 4.43 11.84 -3.48
CA GLN A 192 5.28 12.68 -4.32
C GLN A 192 4.89 12.56 -5.79
N LYS A 193 4.40 13.67 -6.34
CA LYS A 193 4.31 13.84 -7.78
C LYS A 193 5.73 13.95 -8.31
N LYS A 194 6.21 12.92 -9.01
CA LYS A 194 7.56 12.90 -9.56
C LYS A 194 7.58 13.56 -10.94
N VAL A 195 8.46 14.54 -11.13
CA VAL A 195 8.69 15.22 -12.41
C VAL A 195 10.09 14.85 -12.87
N ASN A 196 10.19 13.85 -13.75
CA ASN A 196 11.46 13.44 -14.36
C ASN A 196 11.73 14.31 -15.59
N LYS A 197 12.79 15.13 -15.57
CA LYS A 197 13.26 15.91 -16.72
C LYS A 197 14.67 15.56 -17.18
N ILE A 198 15.24 14.48 -16.64
CA ILE A 198 16.59 14.00 -16.94
C ILE A 198 16.80 13.77 -18.46
N SER A 199 15.76 13.35 -19.17
CA SER A 199 15.86 12.92 -20.58
C SER A 199 15.41 13.96 -21.61
N ASP A 200 15.10 15.20 -21.23
CA ASP A 200 14.65 16.23 -22.17
C ASP A 200 15.86 16.94 -22.84
N PRO A 201 16.14 16.70 -24.14
CA PRO A 201 17.35 17.18 -24.80
C PRO A 201 17.50 18.71 -24.80
N ARG A 202 16.38 19.44 -24.81
CA ARG A 202 16.38 20.91 -24.82
C ARG A 202 16.78 21.48 -23.47
N ILE A 203 16.35 20.80 -22.41
CA ILE A 203 16.66 21.16 -21.02
C ILE A 203 18.13 20.83 -20.73
N THR A 204 18.59 19.65 -21.13
CA THR A 204 19.99 19.24 -20.98
C THR A 204 20.94 20.25 -21.64
N ALA A 205 20.68 20.67 -22.88
CA ALA A 205 21.53 21.65 -23.56
C ALA A 205 21.56 23.03 -22.86
N GLN A 206 20.41 23.52 -22.38
CA GLN A 206 20.35 24.77 -21.62
C GLN A 206 21.07 24.68 -20.27
N ILE A 207 20.91 23.56 -19.55
CA ILE A 207 21.62 23.33 -18.29
C ILE A 207 23.12 23.27 -18.50
N ALA A 208 23.61 22.63 -19.58
CA ALA A 208 25.04 22.55 -19.89
C ALA A 208 25.67 23.94 -20.03
N GLN A 209 25.04 24.80 -20.82
CA GLN A 209 25.51 26.17 -21.05
C GLN A 209 25.46 26.99 -19.76
N THR A 210 24.36 26.91 -19.02
CA THR A 210 24.21 27.63 -17.76
C THR A 210 25.19 27.13 -16.69
N ARG A 211 25.51 25.83 -16.64
CA ARG A 211 26.50 25.27 -15.71
C ARG A 211 27.88 25.87 -15.96
N GLN A 212 28.32 25.96 -17.21
CA GLN A 212 29.61 26.55 -17.56
C GLN A 212 29.70 28.03 -17.13
N GLU A 213 28.62 28.79 -17.34
CA GLU A 213 28.53 30.18 -16.88
C GLU A 213 28.61 30.30 -15.35
N ILE A 214 27.91 29.44 -14.61
CA ILE A 214 27.88 29.45 -13.13
C ILE A 214 29.22 28.96 -12.55
N LEU A 215 29.88 27.99 -13.18
CA LEU A 215 31.20 27.53 -12.76
C LEU A 215 32.27 28.62 -12.96
N ALA A 216 32.17 29.40 -14.03
CA ALA A 216 33.06 30.52 -14.29
C ALA A 216 32.80 31.71 -13.35
N ASP A 217 31.52 31.98 -13.03
CA ASP A 217 31.10 33.03 -12.11
C ASP A 217 29.91 32.54 -11.25
N PRO A 218 30.16 32.11 -9.99
CA PRO A 218 29.12 31.62 -9.10
C PRO A 218 27.99 32.63 -8.81
N GLN A 219 28.20 33.93 -9.01
CA GLN A 219 27.16 34.93 -8.82
C GLN A 219 26.07 34.88 -9.91
N LYS A 220 26.38 34.30 -11.08
CA LYS A 220 25.44 34.14 -12.20
C LYS A 220 24.28 33.20 -11.92
N ILE A 221 24.36 32.37 -10.87
CA ILE A 221 23.22 31.54 -10.45
C ILE A 221 21.97 32.40 -10.17
N ASN A 222 22.16 33.62 -9.64
CA ASN A 222 21.08 34.55 -9.32
C ASN A 222 20.33 35.06 -10.56
N ASP A 223 20.95 35.05 -11.74
CA ASP A 223 20.30 35.39 -13.00
C ASP A 223 19.20 34.37 -13.33
N TYR A 224 19.34 33.13 -12.89
CA TYR A 224 18.43 32.03 -13.21
C TYR A 224 17.51 31.67 -12.05
N LEU A 225 18.03 31.71 -10.82
CA LEU A 225 17.36 31.23 -9.62
C LEU A 225 17.71 32.11 -8.42
N GLN A 226 16.68 32.67 -7.77
CA GLN A 226 16.81 33.34 -6.49
C GLN A 226 16.46 32.39 -5.36
N ILE A 227 17.35 32.29 -4.39
CA ILE A 227 17.22 31.39 -3.23
C ILE A 227 17.16 32.25 -1.98
N SER A 228 16.13 32.06 -1.15
CA SER A 228 15.97 32.81 0.10
C SER A 228 15.59 31.86 1.25
N PRO A 229 16.28 31.91 2.41
CA PRO A 229 15.96 31.02 3.52
C PRO A 229 14.58 31.37 4.10
N LEU A 230 13.76 30.34 4.33
CA LEU A 230 12.49 30.48 5.03
C LEU A 230 12.68 29.97 6.46
N ARG A 231 12.48 30.85 7.45
CA ARG A 231 12.63 30.52 8.87
C ARG A 231 11.31 30.65 9.62
N ARG A 232 11.10 29.80 10.62
CA ARG A 232 10.01 29.91 11.61
C ARG A 232 10.58 29.57 12.98
N ASN A 233 10.32 30.42 13.97
CA ASN A 233 10.79 30.23 15.35
C ASN A 233 12.32 30.00 15.45
N GLY A 234 13.11 30.68 14.61
CA GLY A 234 14.57 30.54 14.59
C GLY A 234 15.10 29.32 13.85
N GLN A 235 14.25 28.38 13.43
CA GLN A 235 14.62 27.18 12.67
C GLN A 235 14.42 27.39 11.16
N VAL A 236 15.30 26.81 10.34
CA VAL A 236 15.18 26.84 8.88
C VAL A 236 14.14 25.81 8.45
N LEU A 237 13.05 26.27 7.83
CA LEU A 237 12.02 25.39 7.27
C LEU A 237 12.37 24.94 5.85
N GLY A 238 13.30 25.60 5.17
CA GLY A 238 13.74 25.30 3.82
C GLY A 238 14.16 26.57 3.07
N TYR A 239 14.32 26.46 1.76
CA TYR A 239 14.75 27.57 0.91
C TYR A 239 13.70 27.89 -0.16
N ARG A 240 13.16 29.10 -0.14
CA ARG A 240 12.23 29.58 -1.16
C ARG A 240 12.96 29.79 -2.48
N LEU A 241 12.42 29.20 -3.54
CA LEU A 241 12.89 29.30 -4.90
C LEU A 241 12.03 30.29 -5.68
N SER A 242 12.67 31.29 -6.29
CA SER A 242 12.02 32.28 -7.15
C SER A 242 12.77 32.40 -8.48
N PRO A 243 12.07 32.73 -9.58
CA PRO A 243 12.74 32.95 -10.86
C PRO A 243 13.68 34.16 -10.80
N GLY A 244 14.86 34.03 -11.41
CA GLY A 244 15.76 35.16 -11.65
C GLY A 244 15.38 35.99 -12.89
N MET A 245 16.32 36.81 -13.37
CA MET A 245 16.16 37.64 -14.58
C MET A 245 15.96 36.82 -15.86
N LYS A 246 16.48 35.59 -15.89
CA LYS A 246 16.37 34.60 -16.98
C LYS A 246 15.53 33.39 -16.50
N PRO A 247 14.19 33.49 -16.47
CA PRO A 247 13.32 32.48 -15.88
C PRO A 247 13.14 31.22 -16.74
N SER A 248 13.75 31.17 -17.93
CA SER A 248 13.63 30.05 -18.87
C SER A 248 14.06 28.74 -18.22
N LEU A 249 15.24 28.72 -17.60
CA LEU A 249 15.77 27.53 -16.94
C LEU A 249 14.91 27.12 -15.73
N PHE A 250 14.47 28.08 -14.93
CA PHE A 250 13.60 27.84 -13.77
C PHE A 250 12.30 27.12 -14.17
N LYS A 251 11.64 27.63 -15.22
CA LYS A 251 10.41 27.02 -15.76
C LYS A 251 10.70 25.69 -16.45
N ALA A 252 11.80 25.62 -17.22
CA ALA A 252 12.23 24.42 -17.92
C ALA A 252 12.52 23.28 -16.94
N ALA A 253 13.18 23.54 -15.81
CA ALA A 253 13.39 22.56 -14.74
C ALA A 253 12.07 22.11 -14.07
N GLY A 254 10.98 22.88 -14.20
CA GLY A 254 9.66 22.53 -13.65
C GLY A 254 9.38 23.14 -12.28
N PHE A 255 10.23 24.07 -11.83
CA PHE A 255 9.96 24.88 -10.65
C PHE A 255 8.81 25.86 -10.92
N LYS A 256 8.14 26.25 -9.85
CA LYS A 256 7.16 27.32 -9.81
C LYS A 256 7.58 28.33 -8.75
N ALA A 257 7.25 29.60 -9.00
CA ALA A 257 7.58 30.67 -8.08
C ALA A 257 6.93 30.38 -6.71
N GLY A 258 7.73 30.44 -5.65
CA GLY A 258 7.28 30.15 -4.29
C GLY A 258 7.41 28.68 -3.88
N ASP A 259 7.98 27.81 -4.72
CA ASP A 259 8.41 26.47 -4.30
C ASP A 259 9.40 26.59 -3.12
N ILE A 260 9.29 25.70 -2.14
CA ILE A 260 10.20 25.67 -0.99
C ILE A 260 11.04 24.40 -1.08
N ALA A 261 12.33 24.52 -1.37
CA ALA A 261 13.25 23.39 -1.35
C ALA A 261 13.42 22.86 0.07
N LYS A 262 13.16 21.56 0.23
CA LYS A 262 13.23 20.83 1.51
C LYS A 262 14.39 19.84 1.52
N SER A 263 14.69 19.21 0.39
CA SER A 263 15.84 18.30 0.28
C SER A 263 16.52 18.41 -1.09
N LEU A 264 17.80 18.09 -1.12
CA LEU A 264 18.64 18.04 -2.31
C LEU A 264 19.44 16.73 -2.29
N ASN A 265 19.25 15.87 -3.29
CA ASN A 265 19.92 14.56 -3.40
C ASN A 265 19.80 13.70 -2.13
N GLY A 266 18.66 13.80 -1.45
CA GLY A 266 18.39 13.07 -0.20
C GLY A 266 18.95 13.73 1.07
N TYR A 267 19.75 14.80 0.96
CA TYR A 267 20.16 15.62 2.09
C TYR A 267 19.05 16.59 2.49
N ASP A 268 18.79 16.70 3.78
CA ASP A 268 17.79 17.62 4.33
C ASP A 268 18.34 19.05 4.35
N LEU A 269 17.64 19.98 3.70
CA LEU A 269 18.03 21.39 3.65
C LEU A 269 17.53 22.18 4.87
N THR A 270 16.75 21.56 5.75
CA THR A 270 16.36 22.16 7.04
C THR A 270 17.44 22.00 8.11
N ASP A 271 18.32 21.00 7.94
CA ASP A 271 19.53 20.82 8.73
C ASP A 271 20.71 21.55 8.07
N VAL A 272 21.34 22.46 8.82
CA VAL A 272 22.43 23.31 8.30
C VAL A 272 23.65 22.50 7.87
N SER A 273 23.97 21.42 8.59
CA SER A 273 25.13 20.58 8.30
C SER A 273 24.91 19.77 7.03
N GLN A 274 23.71 19.20 6.88
CA GLN A 274 23.35 18.47 5.65
C GLN A 274 23.21 19.39 4.45
N ALA A 275 22.68 20.60 4.61
CA ALA A 275 22.63 21.60 3.54
C ALA A 275 24.03 21.94 3.01
N PHE A 276 25.03 22.07 3.90
CA PHE A 276 26.41 22.31 3.51
C PHE A 276 27.01 21.13 2.73
N GLN A 277 26.76 19.90 3.19
CA GLN A 277 27.20 18.68 2.50
C GLN A 277 26.57 18.54 1.11
N ALA A 278 25.27 18.84 0.98
CA ALA A 278 24.55 18.80 -0.29
C ALA A 278 25.16 19.76 -1.32
N MET A 279 25.55 20.96 -0.88
CA MET A 279 26.13 21.98 -1.74
C MET A 279 27.57 21.66 -2.16
N ALA A 280 28.37 21.08 -1.25
CA ALA A 280 29.73 20.64 -1.55
C ALA A 280 29.76 19.54 -2.62
N GLY A 281 28.82 18.59 -2.57
CA GLY A 281 28.75 17.49 -3.55
C GLY A 281 28.24 17.89 -4.93
N LEU A 282 27.65 19.07 -5.10
CA LEU A 282 26.96 19.46 -6.33
C LEU A 282 27.90 19.62 -7.54
N GLN A 283 29.17 19.94 -7.30
CA GLN A 283 30.15 20.22 -8.37
C GLN A 283 30.47 18.98 -9.22
N ASP A 284 30.50 17.80 -8.60
CA ASP A 284 30.91 16.54 -9.23
C ASP A 284 29.74 15.71 -9.77
N MET A 285 28.50 16.18 -9.58
CA MET A 285 27.30 15.40 -9.91
C MET A 285 26.88 15.57 -11.37
N LYS A 286 26.31 14.48 -11.91
CA LYS A 286 25.74 14.40 -13.27
C LYS A 286 24.22 14.51 -13.30
N ASP A 287 23.56 14.36 -12.16
CA ASP A 287 22.13 14.46 -11.99
C ASP A 287 21.82 15.10 -10.64
N ILE A 288 20.74 15.86 -10.57
CA ILE A 288 20.21 16.43 -9.33
C ILE A 288 18.76 15.99 -9.16
N SER A 289 18.42 15.61 -7.94
CA SER A 289 17.07 15.44 -7.43
C SER A 289 16.79 16.46 -6.34
N ILE A 290 15.79 17.33 -6.55
CA ILE A 290 15.35 18.30 -5.55
C ILE A 290 13.92 17.98 -5.15
N THR A 291 13.67 17.87 -3.84
CA THR A 291 12.29 17.85 -3.32
C THR A 291 11.88 19.25 -2.90
N VAL A 292 10.81 19.75 -3.53
CA VAL A 292 10.18 21.03 -3.18
C VAL A 292 8.81 20.81 -2.56
N GLU A 293 8.44 21.65 -1.61
CA GLU A 293 7.08 21.78 -1.13
C GLU A 293 6.35 22.85 -1.96
N ARG A 294 5.25 22.46 -2.58
CA ARG A 294 4.38 23.32 -3.39
C ARG A 294 2.96 23.16 -2.92
N GLN A 295 2.36 24.24 -2.40
CA GLN A 295 0.97 24.23 -1.89
C GLN A 295 0.74 23.10 -0.86
N GLY A 296 1.73 22.81 -0.01
CA GLY A 296 1.68 21.73 0.99
C GLY A 296 1.96 20.32 0.45
N GLN A 297 2.22 20.14 -0.84
CA GLN A 297 2.60 18.85 -1.43
C GLN A 297 4.10 18.77 -1.71
N LEU A 298 4.72 17.64 -1.37
CA LEU A 298 6.11 17.36 -1.75
C LEU A 298 6.17 16.91 -3.22
N ILE A 299 7.02 17.56 -4.01
CA ILE A 299 7.25 17.28 -5.42
C ILE A 299 8.74 17.04 -5.60
N GLU A 300 9.10 15.87 -6.14
CA GLU A 300 10.47 15.54 -6.49
C GLU A 300 10.71 15.90 -7.96
N ILE A 301 11.72 16.72 -8.20
CA ILE A 301 12.10 17.23 -9.51
C ILE A 301 13.51 16.75 -9.79
N ASP A 302 13.65 15.91 -10.82
CA ASP A 302 14.93 15.36 -11.24
C ASP A 302 15.36 15.95 -12.58
N PHE A 303 16.61 16.40 -12.69
CA PHE A 303 17.18 16.86 -13.95
C PHE A 303 18.67 16.52 -14.05
N GLY A 304 19.11 16.25 -15.27
CA GLY A 304 20.49 15.95 -15.58
C GLY A 304 21.33 17.22 -15.61
N LEU A 305 22.52 17.14 -15.01
CA LEU A 305 23.61 18.08 -15.15
C LEU A 305 24.64 17.49 -16.14
N PRO A 306 24.52 17.76 -17.44
CA PRO A 306 25.54 17.34 -18.40
C PRO A 306 26.92 17.94 -18.07
N ASN A 307 27.94 17.22 -18.51
CA ASN A 307 29.34 17.63 -18.45
C ASN A 307 29.66 18.64 -19.56
#